data_AF-A0A958FMK3-F1
#
_entry.id   AF-A0A958FMK3-F1
#
_cell.length_a   1.000
_cell.length_b   1.000
_cell.length_c   1.000
_cell.angle_alpha   90.00
_cell.angle_beta   90.00
_cell.angle_gamma   90.00
#
_symmetry.space_group_name_H-M   'P 1'
#
loop_
_entity.id
_entity.type
_entity.pdbx_description
1 polymer ?
#
loop_
_entity_poly.entity_id
_entity_poly.type
_entity_poly.pdbx_seq_one_letter_code
_entity_poly.pdbx_strand_id
1 'polypeptide(L)'
;MSAFNDLNGIPTSGNPFTLRQILRSEWGFDGFVVSDWNSMTEMIPHGFCADEREVAIKALTAGVDMEMVSESYQHHLKGLIESGMLAEKLLDEAVANILRVKFRLGLFENPYPIAYDATVILHPDHLKIARELTAQSLVLLKHDAAV
;
A
#
# COMPACT_ATOMS: atom_id res chain seq x y z
N MET A 1 -2.20 2.07 -0.51
CA MET A 1 -1.67 1.38 0.69
C MET A 1 -2.84 1.15 1.62
N SER A 2 -2.94 -0.01 2.29
CA SER A 2 -3.93 -0.20 3.37
C SER A 2 -3.52 0.63 4.60
N ALA A 3 -4.43 0.81 5.55
CA ALA A 3 -4.16 1.53 6.79
C ALA A 3 -4.00 0.55 7.98
N PHE A 4 -3.37 1.02 9.05
CA PHE A 4 -3.24 0.28 10.31
C PHE A 4 -4.57 0.11 11.06
N ASN A 5 -5.44 1.12 11.01
CA ASN A 5 -6.64 1.14 11.83
C ASN A 5 -7.74 0.19 11.32
N ASP A 6 -8.64 -0.11 12.24
CA ASP A 6 -9.90 -0.76 11.93
C ASP A 6 -10.89 0.22 11.31
N LEU A 7 -11.75 -0.28 10.43
CA LEU A 7 -12.95 0.40 9.97
C LEU A 7 -14.14 -0.43 10.42
N ASN A 8 -14.89 0.11 11.40
CA ASN A 8 -16.01 -0.58 12.06
C ASN A 8 -15.62 -1.95 12.65
N GLY A 9 -14.43 -2.03 13.26
CA GLY A 9 -13.93 -3.24 13.94
C GLY A 9 -13.30 -4.29 13.02
N ILE A 10 -13.08 -3.97 11.74
CA ILE A 10 -12.35 -4.83 10.80
C ILE A 10 -11.06 -4.12 10.38
N PRO A 11 -9.87 -4.70 10.67
CA PRO A 11 -8.59 -4.14 10.22
C PRO A 11 -8.58 -3.91 8.71
N THR A 12 -8.09 -2.76 8.27
CA THR A 12 -8.17 -2.38 6.84
C THR A 12 -7.47 -3.38 5.92
N SER A 13 -6.33 -3.94 6.34
CA SER A 13 -5.60 -4.99 5.60
C SER A 13 -6.39 -6.31 5.45
N GLY A 14 -7.40 -6.55 6.29
CA GLY A 14 -8.29 -7.71 6.24
C GLY A 14 -9.72 -7.38 5.82
N ASN A 15 -9.97 -6.19 5.26
CA ASN A 15 -11.32 -5.68 4.98
C ASN A 15 -11.70 -5.74 3.49
N PRO A 16 -12.39 -6.81 3.02
CA PRO A 16 -12.82 -6.92 1.62
C PRO A 16 -13.86 -5.88 1.21
N PHE A 17 -14.66 -5.36 2.15
CA PHE A 17 -15.62 -4.31 1.83
C PHE A 17 -14.89 -3.02 1.43
N THR A 18 -13.87 -2.63 2.18
CA THR A 18 -13.07 -1.45 1.83
C THR A 18 -12.25 -1.68 0.56
N LEU A 19 -11.50 -2.78 0.49
CA LEU A 19 -10.48 -2.97 -0.55
C LEU A 19 -11.01 -3.55 -1.87
N ARG A 20 -12.10 -4.33 -1.86
CA ARG A 20 -12.71 -4.86 -3.11
C ARG A 20 -13.98 -4.14 -3.49
N GLN A 21 -14.93 -4.01 -2.56
CA GLN A 21 -16.23 -3.41 -2.88
C GLN A 21 -16.05 -1.90 -3.18
N ILE A 22 -15.56 -1.12 -2.23
CA ILE A 22 -15.42 0.33 -2.42
C ILE A 22 -14.28 0.65 -3.40
N LEU A 23 -13.04 0.27 -3.05
CA LEU A 23 -11.86 0.70 -3.80
C LEU A 23 -11.85 0.19 -5.25
N ARG A 24 -12.08 -1.10 -5.46
CA ARG A 24 -11.99 -1.69 -6.82
C ARG A 24 -13.29 -1.60 -7.59
N SER A 25 -14.42 -1.98 -6.98
CA SER A 25 -15.69 -2.10 -7.71
C SER A 25 -16.38 -0.76 -7.91
N GLU A 26 -16.50 0.05 -6.85
CA GLU A 26 -17.20 1.33 -6.92
C GLU A 26 -16.32 2.45 -7.49
N TRP A 27 -15.06 2.54 -7.05
CA TRP A 27 -14.14 3.60 -7.53
C TRP A 27 -13.35 3.22 -8.78
N GLY A 28 -13.35 1.94 -9.18
CA GLY A 28 -12.64 1.48 -10.36
C GLY A 28 -11.12 1.51 -10.23
N PHE A 29 -10.57 1.38 -9.01
CA PHE A 29 -9.12 1.40 -8.81
C PHE A 29 -8.44 0.23 -9.54
N ASP A 30 -7.59 0.57 -10.50
CA ASP A 30 -6.88 -0.38 -11.38
C ASP A 30 -5.36 -0.40 -11.12
N GLY A 31 -4.96 -0.24 -9.86
CA GLY A 31 -3.58 -0.42 -9.40
C GLY A 31 -3.45 -1.64 -8.48
N PHE A 32 -2.34 -1.71 -7.74
CA PHE A 32 -2.17 -2.69 -6.68
C PHE A 32 -2.25 -2.05 -5.28
N VAL A 33 -2.69 -2.83 -4.30
CA VAL A 33 -2.73 -2.48 -2.89
C VAL A 33 -1.54 -3.13 -2.21
N VAL A 34 -0.62 -2.31 -1.74
CA VAL A 34 0.40 -2.74 -0.77
C VAL A 34 -0.13 -2.57 0.64
N SER A 35 0.22 -3.49 1.55
CA SER A 35 -0.02 -3.29 2.97
C SER A 35 0.75 -2.08 3.48
N ASP A 36 0.27 -1.42 4.53
CA ASP A 36 1.20 -0.61 5.34
C ASP A 36 2.26 -1.52 5.98
N TRP A 37 3.35 -0.93 6.45
CA TRP A 37 4.48 -1.63 7.04
C TRP A 37 4.02 -2.59 8.13
N ASN A 38 4.14 -3.91 7.92
CA ASN A 38 3.77 -4.95 8.89
C ASN A 38 2.26 -4.99 9.29
N SER A 39 1.41 -4.15 8.68
CA SER A 39 -0.02 -4.05 9.05
C SER A 39 -0.82 -5.34 8.86
N MET A 40 -0.31 -6.32 8.09
CA MET A 40 -0.95 -7.62 7.94
C MET A 40 -0.85 -8.47 9.20
N THR A 41 0.35 -8.65 9.76
CA THR A 41 0.54 -9.45 10.98
C THR A 41 -0.02 -8.75 12.21
N GLU A 42 -0.14 -7.41 12.17
CA GLU A 42 -0.84 -6.64 13.21
C GLU A 42 -2.33 -6.96 13.33
N MET A 43 -2.94 -7.65 12.35
CA MET A 43 -4.28 -8.21 12.52
C MET A 43 -4.36 -9.23 13.67
N ILE A 44 -3.24 -9.83 14.08
CA ILE A 44 -3.15 -10.74 15.24
C ILE A 44 -3.34 -9.97 16.57
N PRO A 45 -2.52 -8.95 16.91
CA PRO A 45 -2.74 -8.14 18.11
C PRO A 45 -4.04 -7.32 18.08
N HIS A 46 -4.61 -7.03 16.90
CA HIS A 46 -5.98 -6.51 16.78
C HIS A 46 -7.06 -7.55 17.17
N GLY A 47 -6.69 -8.82 17.39
CA GLY A 47 -7.61 -9.90 17.72
C GLY A 47 -8.45 -10.40 16.54
N PHE A 48 -8.09 -10.03 15.31
CA PHE A 48 -8.82 -10.38 14.09
C PHE A 48 -8.32 -11.67 13.43
N CYS A 49 -7.07 -12.04 13.67
CA CYS A 49 -6.43 -13.28 13.21
C CYS A 49 -5.81 -14.02 14.40
N ALA A 50 -5.84 -15.34 14.38
CA ALA A 50 -5.19 -16.20 15.36
C ALA A 50 -3.69 -16.37 15.11
N ASP A 51 -3.28 -16.41 13.84
CA ASP A 51 -1.90 -16.65 13.41
C ASP A 51 -1.61 -16.07 12.01
N GLU A 52 -0.34 -16.17 11.57
CA GLU A 52 0.12 -15.69 10.26
C GLU A 52 -0.54 -16.43 9.08
N ARG A 53 -0.96 -17.68 9.28
CA ARG A 53 -1.66 -18.44 8.24
C ARG A 53 -3.04 -17.85 8.01
N GLU A 54 -3.77 -17.49 9.07
CA GLU A 54 -5.05 -16.79 8.96
C GLU A 54 -4.89 -15.37 8.40
N VAL A 55 -3.80 -14.68 8.76
CA VAL A 55 -3.42 -13.38 8.16
C VAL A 55 -3.32 -13.50 6.64
N ALA A 56 -2.58 -14.50 6.13
CA ALA A 56 -2.40 -14.69 4.69
C ALA A 56 -3.74 -14.94 3.96
N ILE A 57 -4.63 -15.75 4.55
CA ILE A 57 -5.96 -16.01 4.00
C ILE A 57 -6.77 -14.71 3.92
N LYS A 58 -6.89 -14.00 5.05
CA LYS A 58 -7.76 -12.82 5.15
C LYS A 58 -7.23 -11.66 4.31
N ALA A 59 -5.93 -11.41 4.30
CA ALA A 59 -5.35 -10.30 3.54
C ALA A 59 -5.50 -10.49 2.02
N LEU A 60 -5.21 -11.69 1.50
CA LEU A 60 -5.29 -11.95 0.06
C LEU A 60 -6.76 -11.92 -0.41
N THR A 61 -7.63 -12.51 0.41
CA THR A 61 -9.09 -12.46 0.18
C THR A 61 -9.60 -11.02 0.23
N ALA A 62 -9.12 -10.20 1.18
CA ALA A 62 -9.46 -8.79 1.27
C ALA A 62 -8.97 -7.97 0.08
N GLY A 63 -7.90 -8.40 -0.60
CA GLY A 63 -7.40 -7.76 -1.82
C GLY A 63 -6.14 -6.92 -1.60
N VAL A 64 -5.34 -7.25 -0.58
CA VAL A 64 -3.95 -6.80 -0.45
C VAL A 64 -3.09 -7.61 -1.42
N ASP A 65 -2.53 -6.95 -2.42
CA ASP A 65 -1.75 -7.62 -3.47
C ASP A 65 -0.28 -7.81 -3.09
N MET A 66 0.26 -6.93 -2.25
CA MET A 66 1.67 -6.94 -1.84
C MET A 66 1.79 -6.76 -0.32
N GLU A 67 2.50 -7.68 0.32
CA GLU A 67 2.85 -7.61 1.73
C GLU A 67 4.14 -6.80 1.91
N MET A 68 4.14 -5.86 2.85
CA MET A 68 5.29 -5.03 3.20
C MET A 68 5.88 -5.47 4.55
N VAL A 69 7.15 -5.88 4.52
CA VAL A 69 8.01 -6.25 5.66
C VAL A 69 7.68 -7.56 6.37
N SER A 70 6.40 -7.87 6.62
CA SER A 70 6.04 -9.20 7.13
C SER A 70 6.14 -10.28 6.04
N GLU A 71 6.08 -11.55 6.45
CA GLU A 71 6.36 -12.70 5.57
C GLU A 71 5.22 -13.74 5.55
N SER A 72 4.01 -13.37 5.99
CA SER A 72 2.88 -14.30 6.07
C SER A 72 2.52 -14.90 4.71
N TYR A 73 2.58 -14.12 3.63
CA TYR A 73 2.36 -14.63 2.28
C TYR A 73 3.45 -15.59 1.84
N GLN A 74 4.72 -15.21 2.04
CA GLN A 74 5.87 -16.02 1.66
C GLN A 74 5.87 -17.38 2.36
N HIS A 75 5.47 -17.42 3.63
CA HIS A 75 5.45 -18.65 4.43
C HIS A 75 4.23 -19.54 4.18
N HIS A 76 3.06 -18.98 3.83
CA HIS A 76 1.81 -19.73 3.87
C HIS A 76 1.07 -19.88 2.55
N LEU A 77 1.20 -18.97 1.57
CA LEU A 77 0.33 -19.00 0.38
C LEU A 77 0.41 -20.30 -0.41
N LYS A 78 1.62 -20.84 -0.62
CA LYS A 78 1.80 -22.09 -1.36
C LYS A 78 0.98 -23.24 -0.75
N GLY A 79 1.16 -23.48 0.55
CA GLY A 79 0.45 -24.55 1.25
C GLY A 79 -1.07 -24.33 1.30
N LEU A 80 -1.51 -23.07 1.44
CA LEU A 80 -2.93 -22.70 1.44
C LEU A 80 -3.60 -22.95 0.07
N ILE A 81 -2.87 -22.72 -1.02
CA ILE A 81 -3.35 -22.98 -2.39
C ILE A 81 -3.35 -24.48 -2.68
N GLU A 82 -2.26 -25.19 -2.36
CA GLU A 82 -2.15 -26.65 -2.58
C GLU A 82 -3.22 -27.44 -1.80
N SER A 83 -3.61 -26.97 -0.62
CA SER A 83 -4.69 -27.58 0.16
C SER A 83 -6.10 -27.14 -0.26
N GLY A 84 -6.23 -26.22 -1.22
CA GLY A 84 -7.51 -25.68 -1.69
C GLY A 84 -8.21 -24.70 -0.74
N MET A 85 -7.51 -24.17 0.27
CA MET A 85 -8.10 -23.17 1.19
C MET A 85 -8.10 -21.75 0.59
N LEU A 86 -7.17 -21.48 -0.32
CA LEU A 86 -7.16 -20.28 -1.15
C LEU A 86 -7.23 -20.69 -2.62
N ALA A 87 -8.07 -20.00 -3.39
CA ALA A 87 -8.08 -20.16 -4.83
C ALA A 87 -6.84 -19.49 -5.44
N GLU A 88 -6.10 -20.23 -6.27
CA GLU A 88 -4.93 -19.73 -7.00
C GLU A 88 -5.23 -18.44 -7.77
N LYS A 89 -6.45 -18.30 -8.30
CA LYS A 89 -6.93 -17.09 -8.98
C LYS A 89 -6.74 -15.80 -8.16
N LEU A 90 -6.86 -15.85 -6.83
CA LEU A 90 -6.65 -14.66 -5.99
C LEU A 90 -5.18 -14.20 -6.02
N LEU A 91 -4.25 -15.16 -6.08
CA LEU A 91 -2.83 -14.87 -6.26
C LEU A 91 -2.57 -14.33 -7.67
N ASP A 92 -3.18 -14.93 -8.71
CA ASP A 92 -3.07 -14.45 -10.08
C ASP A 92 -3.54 -13.00 -10.23
N GLU A 93 -4.67 -12.64 -9.59
CA GLU A 93 -5.19 -11.27 -9.55
C GLU A 93 -4.17 -10.30 -8.91
N ALA A 94 -3.61 -10.67 -7.76
CA ALA A 94 -2.60 -9.88 -7.06
C ALA A 94 -1.33 -9.67 -7.90
N VAL A 95 -0.81 -10.75 -8.48
CA VAL A 95 0.35 -10.72 -9.37
C VAL A 95 0.05 -9.84 -10.59
N ALA A 96 -1.10 -10.02 -11.24
CA ALA A 96 -1.48 -9.22 -12.41
C ALA A 96 -1.54 -7.72 -12.11
N ASN A 97 -2.06 -7.32 -10.94
CA ASN A 97 -2.09 -5.91 -10.52
C ASN A 97 -0.67 -5.32 -10.35
N ILE A 98 0.24 -6.08 -9.74
CA ILE A 98 1.64 -5.66 -9.57
C ILE A 98 2.32 -5.55 -10.94
N LEU A 99 2.18 -6.57 -11.79
CA LEU A 99 2.79 -6.57 -13.13
C LEU A 99 2.23 -5.44 -14.00
N ARG A 100 0.91 -5.14 -13.91
CA ARG A 100 0.29 -4.00 -14.62
C ARG A 100 0.98 -2.69 -14.29
N VAL A 101 1.25 -2.42 -13.02
CA VAL A 101 1.96 -1.19 -12.63
C VAL A 101 3.42 -1.22 -13.09
N LYS A 102 4.10 -2.37 -13.05
CA LYS A 102 5.46 -2.50 -13.61
C LYS A 102 5.52 -2.22 -15.13
N PHE A 103 4.53 -2.69 -15.89
CA PHE A 103 4.39 -2.37 -17.32
C PHE A 103 4.14 -0.88 -17.53
N ARG A 104 3.26 -0.25 -16.75
CA ARG A 104 3.00 1.20 -16.83
C ARG A 104 4.26 2.03 -16.53
N LEU A 105 5.15 1.53 -15.69
CA LEU A 105 6.44 2.15 -15.38
C LEU A 105 7.52 1.90 -16.45
N GLY A 106 7.25 1.08 -17.46
CA GLY A 106 8.23 0.75 -18.51
C GLY A 106 9.38 -0.15 -18.03
N LEU A 107 9.21 -0.86 -16.91
CA LEU A 107 10.28 -1.65 -16.29
C LEU A 107 10.62 -2.93 -17.07
N PHE A 108 9.75 -3.37 -17.98
CA PHE A 108 10.02 -4.52 -18.84
C PHE A 108 10.90 -4.12 -20.05
N GLU A 109 10.83 -2.87 -20.47
CA GLU A 109 11.63 -2.31 -21.55
C GLU A 109 12.95 -1.72 -21.02
N ASN A 110 12.89 -1.01 -19.89
CA ASN A 110 14.04 -0.47 -19.21
C ASN A 110 13.97 -0.76 -17.70
N PRO A 111 14.58 -1.86 -17.23
CA PRO A 111 14.50 -2.27 -15.82
C PRO A 111 15.37 -1.42 -14.89
N TYR A 112 16.24 -0.56 -15.45
CA TYR A 112 17.12 0.29 -14.66
C TYR A 112 16.59 1.73 -14.61
N PRO A 113 16.49 2.33 -13.42
CA PRO A 113 16.14 3.75 -13.32
C PRO A 113 17.17 4.58 -14.09
N ILE A 114 16.72 5.72 -14.63
CA ILE A 114 17.61 6.72 -15.26
C ILE A 114 18.73 7.02 -14.26
N ALA A 115 19.98 7.02 -14.75
CA ALA A 115 21.14 7.31 -13.92
C ALA A 115 20.91 8.58 -13.11
N TYR A 116 21.07 8.46 -11.80
CA TYR A 116 20.81 9.53 -10.85
C TYR A 116 21.79 10.68 -11.08
N ASP A 117 21.28 11.83 -11.50
CA ASP A 117 22.06 13.06 -11.55
C ASP A 117 22.08 13.69 -10.15
N ALA A 118 23.19 13.54 -9.43
CA ALA A 118 23.32 14.09 -8.09
C ALA A 118 23.20 15.63 -8.03
N THR A 119 23.35 16.34 -9.17
CA THR A 119 23.21 17.80 -9.22
C THR A 119 21.78 18.28 -8.98
N VAL A 120 20.78 17.39 -9.11
CA VAL A 120 19.37 17.74 -8.88
C VAL A 120 19.00 17.78 -7.38
N ILE A 121 19.83 17.19 -6.52
CA ILE A 121 19.65 17.20 -5.07
C ILE A 121 19.87 18.62 -4.56
N LEU A 122 18.89 19.17 -3.83
CA LEU A 122 18.98 20.51 -3.26
C LEU A 122 19.31 21.59 -4.31
N HIS A 123 18.95 21.35 -5.58
CA HIS A 123 19.13 22.32 -6.65
C HIS A 123 18.47 23.67 -6.27
N PRO A 124 19.10 24.83 -6.54
CA PRO A 124 18.58 26.14 -6.11
C PRO A 124 17.12 26.39 -6.51
N ASP A 125 16.71 25.94 -7.69
CA ASP A 125 15.32 26.09 -8.15
C ASP A 125 14.33 25.25 -7.34
N HIS A 126 14.70 24.04 -6.92
CA HIS A 126 13.87 23.21 -6.03
C HIS A 126 13.73 23.87 -4.65
N LEU A 127 14.82 24.44 -4.12
CA LEU A 127 14.82 25.15 -2.83
C LEU A 127 13.98 26.42 -2.89
N LYS A 128 14.01 27.15 -4.01
CA LYS A 128 13.17 28.33 -4.24
C LYS A 128 11.68 27.95 -4.19
N ILE A 129 11.27 26.89 -4.88
CA ILE A 129 9.89 26.39 -4.86
C ILE A 129 9.52 25.92 -3.45
N ALA A 130 10.39 25.16 -2.77
CA ALA A 130 10.15 24.71 -1.40
C ALA A 130 9.92 25.88 -0.43
N ARG A 131 10.69 26.96 -0.57
CA ARG A 131 10.51 28.19 0.23
C ARG A 131 9.15 28.85 -0.04
N GLU A 132 8.75 28.94 -1.29
CA GLU A 132 7.44 29.51 -1.66
C GLU A 132 6.28 28.68 -1.10
N LEU A 133 6.31 27.37 -1.27
CA LEU A 133 5.30 26.46 -0.70
C LEU A 133 5.26 26.54 0.82
N THR A 134 6.42 26.70 1.47
CA THR A 134 6.50 26.91 2.92
C THR A 134 5.76 28.19 3.31
N ALA A 135 6.05 29.31 2.65
CA ALA A 135 5.40 30.59 2.95
C ALA A 135 3.87 30.53 2.78
N GLN A 136 3.38 29.80 1.77
CA GLN A 136 1.95 29.60 1.52
C GLN A 136 1.27 28.65 2.54
N SER A 137 2.05 27.82 3.25
CA SER A 137 1.54 26.84 4.21
C SER A 137 1.48 27.37 5.65
N LEU A 138 2.05 28.54 5.91
CA LEU A 138 2.08 29.12 7.26
C LEU A 138 0.75 29.83 7.58
N VAL A 139 0.25 29.59 8.80
CA VAL A 139 -0.94 30.25 9.34
C VAL A 139 -0.52 31.19 10.47
N LEU A 140 -0.73 32.49 10.29
CA LEU A 140 -0.53 33.48 11.34
C LEU A 140 -1.69 33.41 12.34
N LEU A 141 -1.43 32.84 13.53
CA LEU A 141 -2.47 32.65 14.54
C LEU A 141 -2.81 33.93 15.32
N LYS A 142 -1.83 34.84 15.48
CA LYS A 142 -2.00 36.09 16.22
C LYS A 142 -0.99 37.13 15.75
N HIS A 143 -1.43 38.39 15.68
CA HIS A 143 -0.57 39.55 15.39
C HIS A 143 -1.01 40.73 16.27
N ASP A 144 -0.32 40.93 17.41
CA ASP A 144 -0.73 41.86 18.48
C ASP A 144 -0.40 43.34 18.22
N ALA A 145 0.31 43.64 17.14
CA ALA A 145 0.69 45.00 16.78
C ALA A 145 0.76 45.13 15.25
N ALA A 146 -0.28 45.70 14.65
CA ALA A 146 -0.11 46.36 13.37
C ALA A 146 0.40 47.79 13.65
N VAL A 147 1.67 48.04 13.34
CA VAL A 147 2.21 49.38 13.06
C VAL A 147 2.55 49.41 11.59
#